data_AF-X1B262-F1
#
_entry.id   AF-X1B262-F1
#
_cell.length_a   1.000
_cell.length_b   1.000
_cell.length_c   1.000
_cell.angle_alpha   90.00
_cell.angle_beta   90.00
_cell.angle_gamma   90.00
#
_symmetry.space_group_name_H-M   'P 1'
#
loop_
_entity.id
_entity.type
_entity.pdbx_description
1 polymer ?
#
loop_
_entity_poly.entity_id
_entity_poly.type
_entity_poly.pdbx_seq_one_letter_code
_entity_poly.pdbx_strand_id
1 'polypeptide(L)'
;ENKDTVRIMVIVGGIIGLIQAIAGFANFAAWIYPIGYFLQGALFAANIFSSIIGVVLAILTLLSVFRPGNPIPYNATFLILFGFLMLFFNAAIGGIIVLIAGILWLAWKL
;
A
#
# COMPACT_ATOMS: atom_id res chain seq x y z
N GLU A 1 -3.86 23.56 6.68
CA GLU A 1 -4.06 22.62 7.80
C GLU A 1 -4.68 21.31 7.36
N ASN A 2 -5.99 21.19 7.12
CA ASN A 2 -6.61 19.89 6.79
C ASN A 2 -5.99 19.17 5.57
N LYS A 3 -5.65 19.90 4.51
CA LYS A 3 -4.98 19.31 3.32
C LYS A 3 -3.59 18.76 3.63
N ASP A 4 -2.86 19.42 4.52
CA ASP A 4 -1.50 19.03 4.90
C ASP A 4 -1.53 17.76 5.77
N THR A 5 -2.53 17.63 6.65
CA THR A 5 -2.75 16.41 7.44
C THR A 5 -3.01 15.20 6.54
N VAL A 6 -3.95 15.29 5.60
CA VAL A 6 -4.22 14.19 4.64
C VAL A 6 -2.97 13.87 3.83
N ARG A 7 -2.24 14.89 3.38
CA ARG A 7 -0.99 14.72 2.63
C ARG A 7 0.05 13.93 3.42
N ILE A 8 0.27 14.28 4.67
CA ILE A 8 1.20 13.58 5.57
C ILE A 8 0.75 12.13 5.77
N MET A 9 -0.54 11.90 6.00
CA MET A 9 -1.07 10.55 6.18
C MET A 9 -0.86 9.67 4.94
N VAL A 10 -1.07 10.21 3.73
CA VAL A 10 -0.83 9.44 2.50
C VAL A 10 0.67 9.15 2.30
N ILE A 11 1.56 10.10 2.65
CA ILE A 11 3.02 9.86 2.60
C ILE A 11 3.40 8.77 3.61
N VAL A 12 2.96 8.89 4.85
CA VAL A 12 3.26 7.93 5.92
C VAL A 12 2.69 6.55 5.56
N GLY A 13 1.44 6.48 5.08
CA GLY A 13 0.81 5.24 4.65
C GLY A 13 1.51 4.61 3.44
N GLY A 14 1.94 5.41 2.46
CA GLY A 14 2.74 4.95 1.33
C GLY A 14 4.11 4.40 1.75
N ILE A 15 4.82 5.08 2.65
CA ILE A 15 6.13 4.62 3.17
C ILE A 15 5.97 3.32 3.98
N ILE A 16 5.01 3.27 4.91
CA ILE A 16 4.76 2.08 5.72
C ILE A 16 4.33 0.90 4.84
N GLY A 17 3.45 1.14 3.86
CA GLY A 17 3.04 0.13 2.89
C GLY A 17 4.21 -0.38 2.06
N LEU A 18 5.12 0.50 1.65
CA LEU A 18 6.33 0.12 0.93
C LEU A 18 7.25 -0.75 1.77
N ILE A 19 7.50 -0.36 3.03
CA ILE A 19 8.31 -1.15 3.98
C ILE A 19 7.69 -2.54 4.18
N GLN A 20 6.37 -2.63 4.31
CA GLN A 20 5.68 -3.92 4.48
C GLN A 20 5.78 -4.80 3.25
N ALA A 21 5.53 -4.24 2.08
CA ALA A 21 5.62 -4.99 0.84
C ALA A 21 7.07 -5.49 0.62
N ILE A 22 8.07 -4.67 0.95
CA ILE A 22 9.50 -5.04 0.92
C ILE A 22 9.83 -6.11 1.98
N ALA A 23 9.32 -5.99 3.20
CA ALA A 23 9.50 -6.99 4.25
C ALA A 23 8.84 -8.33 3.90
N GLY A 24 7.77 -8.28 3.11
CA GLY A 24 7.20 -9.44 2.43
C GLY A 24 8.25 -10.21 1.62
N PHE A 25 9.28 -9.52 1.10
CA PHE A 25 10.43 -10.17 0.45
C PHE A 25 11.41 -10.85 1.38
N ALA A 26 11.67 -10.28 2.56
CA ALA A 26 12.57 -10.87 3.54
C ALA A 26 12.03 -12.18 4.12
N ASN A 27 10.70 -12.28 4.27
CA ASN A 27 10.03 -13.52 4.69
C ASN A 27 10.20 -14.67 3.68
N PHE A 28 10.67 -14.43 2.45
CA PHE A 28 10.94 -15.50 1.47
C PHE A 28 12.16 -16.36 1.81
N ALA A 29 13.20 -15.78 2.44
CA ALA A 29 14.44 -16.50 2.73
C ALA A 29 14.26 -17.59 3.82
N ALA A 30 13.26 -17.42 4.70
CA ALA A 30 12.97 -18.36 5.79
C ALA A 30 12.21 -19.62 5.35
N TRP A 31 11.59 -19.62 4.17
CA TRP A 31 10.74 -20.73 3.68
C TRP A 31 11.49 -21.80 2.88
N ILE A 32 12.82 -21.68 2.76
CA ILE A 32 13.68 -22.62 2.01
C ILE A 32 13.96 -23.93 2.80
N TYR A 33 13.27 -24.17 3.94
CA TYR A 33 13.34 -25.46 4.65
C TYR A 33 12.23 -26.42 4.19
N PRO A 34 12.54 -27.69 3.86
CA PRO A 34 11.79 -28.40 2.82
C PRO A 34 10.79 -29.40 3.39
N ILE A 35 9.51 -29.05 3.46
CA ILE A 35 8.42 -30.03 3.68
C ILE A 35 7.18 -29.61 2.88
N GLY A 36 7.10 -29.99 1.60
CA GLY A 36 5.85 -29.94 0.81
C GLY A 36 5.92 -29.20 -0.54
N TYR A 37 6.70 -29.72 -1.49
CA TYR A 37 7.08 -29.06 -2.75
C TYR A 37 5.94 -28.67 -3.73
N PHE A 38 4.73 -29.23 -3.64
CA PHE A 38 3.66 -28.96 -4.63
C PHE A 38 2.67 -27.85 -4.22
N LEU A 39 2.20 -27.81 -2.97
CA LEU A 39 1.38 -26.70 -2.50
C LEU A 39 2.22 -25.45 -2.20
N GLN A 40 3.48 -25.62 -1.81
CA GLN A 40 4.38 -24.49 -1.52
C GLN A 40 4.70 -23.67 -2.77
N GLY A 41 4.84 -24.27 -3.96
CA GLY A 41 5.15 -23.52 -5.17
C GLY A 41 4.07 -22.50 -5.57
N ALA A 42 2.78 -22.88 -5.44
CA ALA A 42 1.66 -21.98 -5.75
C ALA A 42 1.52 -20.86 -4.71
N LEU A 43 1.64 -21.19 -3.41
CA LEU A 43 1.60 -20.19 -2.32
C LEU A 43 2.82 -19.26 -2.38
N PHE A 44 3.97 -19.77 -2.79
CA PHE A 44 5.20 -19.01 -2.99
C PHE A 44 5.05 -17.98 -4.12
N ALA A 45 4.58 -18.42 -5.29
CA ALA A 45 4.31 -17.52 -6.41
C ALA A 45 3.25 -16.46 -6.05
N ALA A 46 2.20 -16.84 -5.32
CA ALA A 46 1.15 -15.93 -4.88
C ALA A 46 1.68 -14.86 -3.92
N ASN A 47 2.54 -15.22 -2.96
CA ASN A 47 3.12 -14.25 -2.03
C ASN A 47 4.09 -13.29 -2.72
N ILE A 48 4.93 -13.77 -3.65
CA ILE A 48 5.83 -12.90 -4.44
C ILE A 48 5.00 -11.92 -5.27
N PHE A 49 4.00 -12.43 -5.97
CA PHE A 49 3.13 -11.59 -6.80
C PHE A 49 2.41 -10.55 -5.93
N SER A 50 1.94 -10.94 -4.75
CA SER A 50 1.30 -10.04 -3.79
C SER A 50 2.23 -8.94 -3.30
N SER A 51 3.48 -9.28 -2.94
CA SER A 51 4.49 -8.30 -2.53
C SER A 51 4.88 -7.35 -3.65
N ILE A 52 5.00 -7.83 -4.90
CA ILE A 52 5.27 -6.97 -6.07
C ILE A 52 4.13 -5.97 -6.27
N ILE A 53 2.88 -6.43 -6.25
CA ILE A 53 1.72 -5.53 -6.38
C ILE A 53 1.68 -4.53 -5.22
N GLY A 54 1.97 -4.97 -4.00
CA GLY A 54 2.05 -4.11 -2.82
C GLY A 54 3.06 -2.97 -2.98
N VAL A 55 4.26 -3.28 -3.49
CA VAL A 55 5.29 -2.27 -3.80
C VAL A 55 4.78 -1.28 -4.84
N VAL A 56 4.17 -1.78 -5.94
CA VAL A 56 3.64 -0.92 -7.01
C VAL A 56 2.55 0.01 -6.45
N LEU A 57 1.61 -0.51 -5.66
CA LEU A 57 0.55 0.29 -5.04
C LEU A 57 1.09 1.34 -4.07
N ALA A 58 2.08 0.98 -3.25
CA ALA A 58 2.73 1.92 -2.34
C ALA A 58 3.45 3.05 -3.09
N ILE A 59 4.15 2.73 -4.18
CA ILE A 59 4.80 3.74 -5.04
C ILE A 59 3.76 4.63 -5.72
N LEU A 60 2.70 4.07 -6.30
CA LEU A 60 1.61 4.84 -6.90
C LEU A 60 0.95 5.77 -5.88
N THR A 61 0.78 5.29 -4.64
CA THR A 61 0.25 6.09 -3.54
C THR A 61 1.17 7.26 -3.20
N LEU A 62 2.50 7.06 -3.14
CA LEU A 62 3.45 8.15 -2.92
C LEU A 62 3.49 9.14 -4.10
N LEU A 63 3.50 8.64 -5.33
CA LEU A 63 3.45 9.47 -6.54
C LEU A 63 2.19 10.35 -6.59
N SER A 64 1.08 9.88 -6.02
CA SER A 64 -0.16 10.66 -5.93
C SER A 64 0.02 11.98 -5.16
N VAL A 65 0.99 12.05 -4.25
CA VAL A 65 1.26 13.20 -3.36
C VAL A 65 2.40 14.11 -3.85
N PHE A 66 3.33 13.58 -4.63
CA PHE A 66 4.49 14.32 -5.12
C PHE A 66 4.26 15.03 -6.46
N ARG A 67 3.03 14.98 -7.02
CA ARG A 67 2.73 15.60 -8.32
C ARG A 67 2.90 17.14 -8.25
N PRO A 68 3.78 17.73 -9.08
CA PRO A 68 3.98 19.18 -9.12
C PRO A 68 2.70 19.87 -9.63
N GLY A 69 2.27 20.92 -8.92
CA GLY A 69 1.11 21.75 -9.26
C GLY A 69 -0.14 21.52 -8.39
N ASN A 70 -0.36 20.30 -7.86
CA ASN A 70 -1.44 20.05 -6.90
C ASN A 70 -1.19 18.71 -6.16
N PRO A 71 -0.67 18.71 -4.92
CA PRO A 71 -0.28 17.48 -4.23
C PRO A 71 -1.44 16.59 -3.74
N ILE A 72 -2.68 16.85 -4.19
CA ILE A 72 -3.86 16.00 -3.95
C ILE A 72 -4.76 16.00 -5.20
N PRO A 73 -4.36 15.42 -6.35
CA PRO A 73 -5.18 15.40 -7.55
C PRO A 73 -5.80 14.02 -7.82
N TYR A 74 -6.01 13.21 -6.78
CA TYR A 74 -6.75 11.97 -6.88
C TYR A 74 -7.90 12.07 -5.90
N ASN A 75 -9.14 12.16 -6.43
CA ASN A 75 -10.37 12.08 -5.64
C ASN A 75 -10.19 11.04 -4.53
N ALA A 76 -10.69 11.29 -3.32
CA ALA A 76 -10.66 10.31 -2.24
C ALA A 76 -11.05 8.88 -2.67
N THR A 77 -11.87 8.73 -3.69
CA THR A 77 -12.12 7.46 -4.40
C THR A 77 -10.84 6.66 -4.70
N PHE A 78 -9.78 7.28 -5.22
CA PHE A 78 -8.50 6.64 -5.50
C PHE A 78 -7.70 6.31 -4.25
N LEU A 79 -7.69 7.19 -3.25
CA LEU A 79 -7.05 6.89 -1.96
C LEU A 79 -7.74 5.71 -1.29
N ILE A 80 -9.06 5.68 -1.32
CA ILE A 80 -9.87 4.56 -0.82
C ILE A 80 -9.57 3.30 -1.63
N LEU A 81 -9.58 3.38 -2.97
CA LEU A 81 -9.28 2.24 -3.83
C LEU A 81 -7.88 1.68 -3.60
N PHE A 82 -6.85 2.53 -3.58
CA PHE A 82 -5.47 2.10 -3.35
C PHE A 82 -5.27 1.59 -1.93
N GLY A 83 -5.83 2.25 -0.93
CA GLY A 83 -5.80 1.76 0.45
C GLY A 83 -6.47 0.38 0.57
N PHE A 84 -7.60 0.18 -0.10
CA PHE A 84 -8.29 -1.11 -0.13
C PHE A 84 -7.48 -2.19 -0.85
N LEU A 85 -6.88 -1.88 -2.00
CA LEU A 85 -5.99 -2.82 -2.71
C LEU A 85 -4.76 -3.17 -1.86
N MET A 86 -4.15 -2.20 -1.18
CA MET A 86 -3.00 -2.43 -0.29
C MET A 86 -3.32 -3.37 0.88
N LEU A 87 -4.58 -3.46 1.34
CA LEU A 87 -5.00 -4.44 2.34
C LEU A 87 -4.80 -5.89 1.87
N PHE A 88 -4.99 -6.15 0.58
CA PHE A 88 -4.88 -7.50 0.01
C PHE A 88 -3.45 -7.82 -0.45
N PHE A 89 -2.62 -6.80 -0.67
CA PHE A 89 -1.32 -6.93 -1.31
C PHE A 89 -0.14 -6.60 -0.39
N ASN A 90 0.00 -7.34 0.72
CA ASN A 90 1.15 -7.26 1.65
C ASN A 90 1.55 -5.85 2.12
N ALA A 91 0.61 -4.90 2.14
CA ALA A 91 0.83 -3.52 2.52
C ALA A 91 -0.28 -3.01 3.45
N ALA A 92 -0.86 -3.90 4.27
CA ALA A 92 -2.13 -3.67 4.95
C ALA A 92 -2.11 -2.46 5.91
N ILE A 93 -1.08 -2.28 6.72
CA ILE A 93 -1.04 -1.13 7.65
C ILE A 93 -0.92 0.17 6.88
N GLY A 94 -0.09 0.18 5.82
CA GLY A 94 -0.02 1.32 4.90
C GLY A 94 -1.38 1.60 4.26
N GLY A 95 -2.08 0.55 3.81
CA GLY A 95 -3.41 0.62 3.23
C GLY A 95 -4.47 1.20 4.17
N ILE A 96 -4.47 0.82 5.45
CA ILE A 96 -5.38 1.38 6.47
C ILE A 96 -5.17 2.89 6.61
N ILE A 97 -3.92 3.34 6.71
CA ILE A 97 -3.60 4.76 6.86
C ILE A 97 -4.07 5.55 5.64
N VAL A 98 -3.86 5.00 4.43
CA VAL A 98 -4.28 5.62 3.17
C VAL A 98 -5.82 5.64 3.06
N LEU A 99 -6.51 4.60 3.53
CA LEU A 99 -7.97 4.54 3.62
C LEU A 99 -8.53 5.62 4.53
N ILE A 100 -7.97 5.77 5.73
CA ILE A 100 -8.37 6.82 6.67
C ILE A 100 -8.14 8.20 6.04
N ALA A 101 -6.99 8.40 5.39
CA ALA A 101 -6.70 9.66 4.69
C ALA A 101 -7.72 9.96 3.57
N GLY A 102 -8.15 8.94 2.82
CA GLY A 102 -9.20 9.07 1.81
C GLY A 102 -10.57 9.41 2.40
N ILE A 103 -10.98 8.77 3.49
CA ILE A 103 -12.24 9.04 4.18
C ILE A 103 -12.26 10.47 4.76
N LEU A 104 -11.18 10.89 5.42
CA LEU A 104 -11.04 12.26 5.94
C LEU A 104 -11.14 13.30 4.82
N TRP A 105 -10.55 13.02 3.66
CA TRP A 105 -10.65 13.91 2.51
C TRP A 105 -12.08 14.02 1.97
N LEU A 106 -12.87 12.94 1.96
CA LEU A 106 -14.30 13.02 1.61
C LEU A 106 -15.08 13.86 2.61
N ALA A 107 -14.90 13.58 3.91
CA ALA A 107 -15.63 14.23 4.98
C ALA A 107 -15.41 15.76 5.01
N TRP A 108 -14.26 16.24 4.53
CA TRP A 108 -13.93 17.67 4.49
C TRP A 108 -14.26 18.36 3.16
N LYS A 109 -14.69 17.61 2.15
CA LYS A 109 -15.11 18.15 0.87
C LYS A 109 -16.64 18.30 0.77
N LEU A 110 -17.36 17.63 1.66
CA LEU A 110 -18.80 17.81 1.94
C LEU A 110 -18.98 18.97 2.92
#